data_AF-A0A3P8IWR3-F1
#
_entry.id   AF-A0A3P8IWR3-F1
#
_cell.length_a   1.000
_cell.length_b   1.000
_cell.length_c   1.000
_cell.angle_alpha   90.00
_cell.angle_beta   90.00
_cell.angle_gamma   90.00
#
_symmetry.space_group_name_H-M   'P 1'
#
loop_
_entity.id
_entity.type
_entity.pdbx_description
1 polymer ?
#
loop_
_entity_poly.entity_id
_entity_poly.type
_entity_poly.pdbx_seq_one_letter_code
_entity_poly.pdbx_strand_id
1 'polypeptide(L)'
;MLVPGEVLEPQGSLPANLKEGIVIAGVQSSGSRKKSFQMTFSGIPYSEAVCWRPPLLNRPLVAGTLPARVESIGKGDTYAWLDNQGRYRTRLDFDRSDSEQGYAYLWLRMAKPYAGDNHGFHAPLLDGTEVSVMFDAGDPDRPYIAHAQHDSEHADHVTDDNHTRNVLRTPGK
;
A
#
# COMPACT_ATOMS: atom_id res chain seq x y z
N MET A 1 10.39 24.08 30.43
CA MET A 1 11.15 22.96 29.84
C MET A 1 10.99 23.11 28.35
N LEU A 2 12.04 23.07 27.55
CA LEU A 2 11.89 23.22 26.09
C LEU A 2 11.38 21.91 25.51
N VAL A 3 10.27 21.95 24.77
CA VAL A 3 9.65 20.77 24.16
C VAL A 3 9.40 21.04 22.68
N PRO A 4 9.62 20.05 21.78
CA PRO A 4 9.20 20.18 20.39
C PRO A 4 7.70 20.49 20.27
N GLY A 5 7.34 21.43 19.40
CA GLY A 5 5.96 21.90 19.20
C GLY A 5 5.60 23.17 19.97
N GLU A 6 6.43 23.62 20.91
CA GLU A 6 6.24 24.90 21.60
C GLU A 6 6.91 26.06 20.85
N VAL A 7 6.39 27.28 21.05
CA VAL A 7 7.03 28.51 20.62
C VAL A 7 7.87 29.05 21.77
N LEU A 8 9.17 29.16 21.56
CA LEU A 8 10.06 29.86 22.45
C LEU A 8 9.96 31.36 22.18
N GLU A 9 9.68 32.14 23.22
CA GLU A 9 9.76 33.61 23.20
C GLU A 9 11.10 34.06 23.80
N PRO A 10 12.15 34.21 22.98
CA PRO A 10 13.48 34.52 23.47
C PRO A 10 13.57 35.98 23.97
N GLN A 11 14.11 36.17 25.17
CA GLN A 11 14.39 37.50 25.73
C GLN A 11 15.80 37.98 25.32
N GLY A 12 15.91 39.22 24.85
CA GLY A 12 17.20 39.86 24.54
C GLY A 12 17.34 40.38 23.10
N SER A 13 18.58 40.73 22.72
CA SER A 13 18.90 41.23 21.37
C SER A 13 19.03 40.08 20.37
N LEU A 14 17.99 39.85 19.58
CA LEU A 14 17.97 38.81 18.55
C LEU A 14 17.94 39.42 17.15
N PRO A 15 18.38 38.64 16.14
CA PRO A 15 18.08 38.92 14.74
C PRO A 15 16.58 39.18 14.54
N ALA A 16 16.24 40.14 13.66
CA ALA A 16 14.87 40.60 13.47
C ALA A 16 13.87 39.47 13.15
N ASN A 17 14.34 38.44 12.43
CA ASN A 17 13.55 37.28 12.05
C ASN A 17 13.23 36.30 13.20
N LEU A 18 13.78 36.47 14.41
CA LEU A 18 13.50 35.62 15.57
C LEU A 18 12.71 36.34 16.66
N LYS A 19 12.34 37.61 16.43
CA LYS A 19 11.65 38.45 17.43
C LYS A 19 10.25 37.94 17.77
N GLU A 20 9.57 37.36 16.79
CA GLU A 20 8.22 36.80 16.96
C GLU A 20 8.24 35.41 17.61
N GLY A 21 9.43 34.87 17.88
CA GLY A 21 9.60 33.57 18.52
C GLY A 21 10.27 32.53 17.63
N ILE A 22 10.49 31.36 18.21
CA ILE A 22 11.11 30.21 17.54
C ILE A 22 10.24 28.99 17.81
N VAL A 23 9.70 28.38 16.76
CA VAL A 23 9.01 27.08 16.87
C VAL A 23 10.07 26.00 17.07
N ILE A 24 10.02 25.31 18.20
CA ILE A 24 10.96 24.25 18.53
C ILE A 24 10.60 23.00 17.72
N ALA A 25 11.48 22.57 16.82
CA ALA A 25 11.30 21.38 15.98
C ALA A 25 11.99 20.13 16.56
N GLY A 26 12.98 20.30 17.43
CA GLY A 26 13.73 19.20 18.03
C GLY A 26 14.51 19.65 19.26
N VAL A 27 14.68 18.73 20.21
CA VAL A 27 15.42 18.97 21.46
C VAL A 27 16.35 17.79 21.73
N GLN A 28 17.60 18.07 22.05
CA GLN A 28 18.57 17.12 22.57
C GLN A 28 19.00 17.58 23.95
N SER A 29 18.98 16.67 24.92
CA SER A 29 19.47 16.92 26.27
C SER A 29 20.56 15.93 26.61
N SER A 30 21.57 16.39 27.33
CA SER A 30 22.67 15.56 27.81
C SER A 30 23.12 16.03 29.20
N GLY A 31 23.61 15.11 30.01
CA GLY A 31 24.10 15.42 31.35
C GLY A 31 24.83 14.21 31.94
N SER A 32 25.79 14.45 32.83
CA SER A 32 26.47 13.36 33.54
C SER A 32 26.92 13.82 34.93
N ARG A 33 27.30 12.90 35.81
CA ARG A 33 27.86 13.30 37.13
C ARG A 33 29.15 14.14 37.02
N LYS A 34 29.81 14.17 35.86
CA LYS A 34 31.03 14.94 35.58
C LYS A 34 30.79 16.18 34.70
N LYS A 35 29.56 16.42 34.21
CA LYS A 35 29.22 17.53 33.31
C LYS A 35 27.85 18.09 33.67
N SER A 36 27.71 19.41 33.69
CA SER A 36 26.41 20.06 33.86
C SER A 36 25.41 19.57 32.81
N PHE A 37 24.13 19.63 33.17
CA PHE A 37 23.05 19.41 32.23
C PHE A 37 23.10 20.45 31.11
N GLN A 38 23.08 19.99 29.86
CA GLN A 38 23.05 20.81 28.66
C GLN A 38 21.85 20.40 27.81
N MET A 39 21.16 21.40 27.26
CA MET A 39 20.06 21.20 26.33
C MET A 39 20.32 22.06 25.10
N THR A 40 20.21 21.44 23.94
CA THR A 40 20.29 22.09 22.64
C THR A 40 18.98 21.85 21.92
N PHE A 41 18.48 22.85 21.20
CA PHE A 41 17.27 22.73 20.42
C PHE A 41 17.51 23.22 18.99
N SER A 42 16.70 22.70 18.07
CA SER A 42 16.60 23.14 16.69
C SER A 42 15.19 23.64 16.44
N GLY A 43 15.03 24.70 15.65
CA GLY A 43 13.73 25.28 15.36
C GLY A 43 13.75 26.18 14.15
N ILE A 44 12.58 26.69 13.79
CA ILE A 44 12.39 27.70 12.74
C ILE A 44 11.83 28.98 13.35
N PRO A 45 12.07 30.15 12.73
CA PRO A 45 11.32 31.37 13.06
C PRO A 45 9.82 31.12 13.14
N TYR A 46 9.18 31.63 14.20
CA TYR A 46 7.73 31.68 14.23
C TYR A 46 7.21 32.62 13.14
N SER A 47 6.14 32.23 12.47
CA SER A 47 5.43 33.02 11.49
C SER A 47 4.01 32.48 11.36
N GLU A 48 3.01 33.36 11.33
CA GLU A 48 1.62 32.96 11.05
C GLU A 48 1.43 32.43 9.62
N ALA A 49 2.33 32.78 8.70
CA ALA A 49 2.26 32.38 7.29
C ALA A 49 3.07 31.13 6.95
N VAL A 50 4.01 30.71 7.81
CA VAL A 50 4.96 29.62 7.51
C VAL A 50 4.92 28.57 8.61
N CYS A 51 4.34 27.42 8.29
CA CYS A 51 4.32 26.26 9.19
C CYS A 51 5.54 25.37 8.98
N TRP A 52 6.07 24.82 10.09
CA TRP A 52 7.09 23.78 10.01
C TRP A 52 6.54 22.50 9.35
N ARG A 53 7.37 21.85 8.53
CA ARG A 53 7.09 20.54 7.94
C ARG A 53 8.34 19.66 8.10
N PRO A 54 8.18 18.37 8.49
CA PRO A 54 9.31 17.45 8.52
C PRO A 54 9.82 17.19 7.09
N PRO A 55 11.11 16.81 6.94
CA PRO A 55 11.60 16.26 5.68
C PRO A 55 10.78 15.04 5.25
N LEU A 56 10.56 14.90 3.94
CA LEU A 56 9.85 13.76 3.40
C LEU A 56 10.66 12.48 3.63
N LEU A 57 9.99 11.44 4.13
CA LEU A 57 10.56 10.09 4.19
C LEU A 57 10.45 9.43 2.83
N ASN A 58 11.40 8.52 2.54
CA ASN A 58 11.32 7.68 1.35
C ASN A 58 10.06 6.82 1.42
N ARG A 59 9.25 6.84 0.34
CA ARG A 59 8.07 5.98 0.27
C ARG A 59 8.51 4.51 0.18
N PRO A 60 7.81 3.59 0.87
CA PRO A 60 8.04 2.16 0.70
C PRO A 60 7.74 1.75 -0.74
N LEU A 61 8.47 0.76 -1.24
CA LEU A 61 8.34 0.24 -2.60
C LEU A 61 8.19 -1.27 -2.56
N VAL A 62 7.23 -1.81 -3.32
CA VAL A 62 7.11 -3.25 -3.58
C VAL A 62 7.83 -3.57 -4.88
N ALA A 63 8.96 -4.26 -4.78
CA ALA A 63 9.67 -4.76 -5.94
C ALA A 63 9.00 -6.05 -6.46
N GLY A 64 8.25 -5.95 -7.56
CA GLY A 64 7.65 -7.11 -8.23
C GLY A 64 6.20 -7.36 -7.84
N THR A 65 5.81 -8.63 -7.82
CA THR A 65 4.43 -9.07 -7.55
C THR A 65 4.33 -9.82 -6.23
N LEU A 66 3.17 -9.72 -5.58
CA LEU A 66 2.83 -10.48 -4.38
C LEU A 66 1.72 -11.49 -4.73
N PRO A 67 1.81 -12.74 -4.27
CA PRO A 67 0.76 -13.72 -4.47
C PRO A 67 -0.47 -13.36 -3.61
N ALA A 68 -1.64 -13.61 -4.18
CA ALA A 68 -2.92 -13.39 -3.53
C ALA A 68 -3.93 -14.43 -4.00
N ARG A 69 -5.00 -14.60 -3.25
CA ARG A 69 -6.17 -15.42 -3.60
C ARG A 69 -7.37 -14.51 -3.86
N VAL A 70 -8.11 -14.79 -4.92
CA VAL A 70 -9.38 -14.10 -5.19
C VAL A 70 -10.45 -14.61 -4.23
N GLU A 71 -11.31 -13.73 -3.73
CA GLU A 71 -12.37 -14.08 -2.78
C GLU A 71 -13.76 -13.69 -3.31
N SER A 72 -14.75 -14.57 -3.11
CA SER A 72 -16.18 -14.23 -3.08
C SER A 72 -16.63 -13.90 -1.65
N ILE A 73 -17.74 -13.18 -1.50
CA ILE A 73 -18.38 -12.98 -0.18
C ILE A 73 -19.32 -14.16 0.15
N GLY A 74 -19.82 -14.87 -0.87
CA GLY A 74 -20.62 -16.07 -0.68
C GLY A 74 -19.73 -17.29 -0.48
N LYS A 75 -19.93 -18.01 0.63
CA LYS A 75 -19.20 -19.26 0.89
C LYS A 75 -19.64 -20.34 -0.10
N GLY A 76 -18.68 -20.90 -0.84
CA GLY A 76 -18.92 -21.98 -1.80
C GLY A 76 -19.39 -21.52 -3.18
N ASP A 77 -19.25 -20.22 -3.48
CA ASP A 77 -19.47 -19.72 -4.84
C ASP A 77 -18.43 -20.30 -5.80
N THR A 78 -18.85 -20.60 -7.03
CA THR A 78 -17.91 -21.04 -8.07
C THR A 78 -17.09 -19.87 -8.61
N TYR A 79 -17.73 -18.72 -8.81
CA TYR A 79 -17.09 -17.51 -9.32
C TYR A 79 -16.82 -16.53 -8.20
N ALA A 80 -15.75 -15.76 -8.36
CA ALA A 80 -15.49 -14.63 -7.49
C ALA A 80 -16.57 -13.56 -7.65
N TRP A 81 -16.84 -12.81 -6.57
CA TRP A 81 -17.74 -11.67 -6.67
C TRP A 81 -17.02 -10.46 -7.27
N LEU A 82 -17.57 -9.95 -8.38
CA LEU A 82 -17.14 -8.70 -9.00
C LEU A 82 -18.06 -7.53 -8.61
N ASP A 83 -17.49 -6.34 -8.52
CA ASP A 83 -18.28 -5.11 -8.41
C ASP A 83 -18.84 -4.65 -9.77
N ASN A 84 -19.56 -3.53 -9.77
CA ASN A 84 -20.14 -2.94 -10.99
C ASN A 84 -19.09 -2.45 -12.01
N GLN A 85 -17.79 -2.53 -11.70
CA GLN A 85 -16.67 -2.19 -12.58
C GLN A 85 -15.85 -3.41 -13.01
N GLY A 86 -16.21 -4.62 -12.57
CA GLY A 86 -15.48 -5.84 -12.88
C GLY A 86 -14.15 -5.97 -12.12
N ARG A 87 -14.05 -5.37 -10.93
CA ARG A 87 -12.93 -5.53 -9.98
C ARG A 87 -13.18 -6.72 -9.07
N TYR A 88 -12.11 -7.27 -8.49
CA TYR A 88 -12.15 -8.43 -7.60
C TYR A 88 -11.79 -8.08 -6.17
N ARG A 89 -12.38 -8.81 -5.22
CA ARG A 89 -11.81 -8.91 -3.87
C ARG A 89 -10.69 -9.93 -3.87
N THR A 90 -9.65 -9.64 -3.11
CA THR A 90 -8.49 -10.53 -2.98
C THR A 90 -8.05 -10.57 -1.54
N ARG A 91 -7.27 -11.58 -1.19
CA ARG A 91 -6.53 -11.68 0.05
C ARG A 91 -5.08 -11.96 -0.30
N LEU A 92 -4.18 -11.08 0.13
CA LEU A 92 -2.75 -11.28 -0.05
C LEU A 92 -2.30 -12.42 0.86
N ASP A 93 -1.43 -13.30 0.37
CA ASP A 93 -1.07 -14.52 1.13
C ASP A 93 -0.30 -14.21 2.43
N PHE A 94 0.35 -13.04 2.49
CA PHE A 94 1.01 -12.58 3.71
C PHE A 94 0.04 -11.96 4.73
N ASP A 95 -1.21 -11.69 4.35
CA ASP A 95 -2.21 -11.10 5.24
C ASP A 95 -2.69 -12.12 6.28
N ARG A 96 -2.33 -11.86 7.53
CA ARG A 96 -2.68 -12.66 8.71
C ARG A 96 -3.82 -12.06 9.53
N SER A 97 -4.51 -11.04 9.01
CA SER A 97 -5.66 -10.44 9.69
C SER A 97 -6.85 -11.40 9.73
N ASP A 98 -7.65 -11.36 10.80
CA ASP A 98 -8.87 -12.18 10.95
C ASP A 98 -10.06 -11.59 10.16
N SER A 99 -9.81 -11.05 8.97
CA SER A 99 -10.84 -10.47 8.12
C SER A 99 -11.79 -11.53 7.57
N GLU A 100 -13.08 -11.20 7.51
CA GLU A 100 -14.09 -12.04 6.85
C GLU A 100 -13.78 -12.21 5.35
N GLN A 101 -14.18 -13.35 4.78
CA GLN A 101 -13.97 -13.67 3.37
C GLN A 101 -14.60 -12.59 2.47
N GLY A 102 -13.84 -12.09 1.49
CA GLY A 102 -14.26 -11.03 0.59
C GLY A 102 -14.05 -9.62 1.17
N TYR A 103 -13.52 -9.50 2.38
CA TYR A 103 -13.26 -8.22 3.04
C TYR A 103 -11.81 -8.05 3.49
N ALA A 104 -10.91 -9.00 3.20
CA ALA A 104 -9.51 -8.95 3.59
C ALA A 104 -8.73 -7.80 2.92
N TYR A 105 -9.01 -7.51 1.65
CA TYR A 105 -8.31 -6.47 0.90
C TYR A 105 -9.24 -5.63 0.03
N LEU A 106 -8.67 -4.60 -0.62
CA LEU A 106 -9.38 -3.67 -1.48
C LEU A 106 -9.80 -4.29 -2.83
N TRP A 107 -10.70 -3.59 -3.54
CA TRP A 107 -11.13 -3.96 -4.88
C TRP A 107 -10.04 -3.74 -5.92
N LEU A 108 -9.56 -4.82 -6.56
CA LEU A 108 -8.48 -4.77 -7.53
C LEU A 108 -8.98 -4.89 -8.96
N ARG A 109 -8.43 -4.04 -9.84
CA ARG A 109 -8.57 -4.20 -11.29
C ARG A 109 -7.71 -5.37 -11.76
N MET A 110 -8.18 -6.10 -12.75
CA MET A 110 -7.41 -7.14 -13.44
C MET A 110 -6.90 -6.62 -14.77
N ALA A 111 -5.61 -6.79 -15.04
CA ALA A 111 -5.01 -6.57 -16.34
C ALA A 111 -5.59 -7.59 -17.33
N LYS A 112 -6.02 -7.10 -18.50
CA LYS A 112 -6.69 -7.92 -19.53
C LYS A 112 -5.91 -7.79 -20.83
N PRO A 113 -5.85 -8.84 -21.66
CA PRO A 113 -5.23 -8.76 -22.99
C PRO A 113 -5.81 -7.66 -23.88
N TYR A 114 -7.11 -7.37 -23.74
CA TYR A 114 -7.78 -6.32 -24.50
C TYR A 114 -8.97 -5.74 -23.71
N ALA A 115 -9.08 -4.42 -23.67
CA ALA A 115 -10.19 -3.72 -23.04
C ALA A 115 -10.52 -2.45 -23.83
N GLY A 116 -11.81 -2.22 -24.07
CA GLY A 116 -12.39 -1.01 -24.66
C GLY A 116 -13.80 -0.78 -24.08
N ASP A 117 -14.45 0.32 -24.48
CA ASP A 117 -15.69 0.80 -23.83
C ASP A 117 -16.82 -0.25 -23.82
N ASN A 118 -17.04 -0.93 -24.94
CA ASN A 118 -18.11 -1.94 -25.12
C ASN A 118 -17.59 -3.26 -25.72
N HIS A 119 -16.27 -3.48 -25.71
CA HIS A 119 -15.64 -4.68 -26.25
C HIS A 119 -14.35 -4.99 -25.52
N GLY A 120 -13.94 -6.26 -25.47
CA GLY A 120 -12.72 -6.66 -24.80
C GLY A 120 -12.69 -8.14 -24.49
N PHE A 121 -11.60 -8.58 -23.84
CA PHE A 121 -11.44 -9.93 -23.35
C PHE A 121 -11.59 -9.93 -21.83
N HIS A 122 -12.61 -10.62 -21.32
CA HIS A 122 -12.78 -10.81 -19.88
C HIS A 122 -13.26 -12.23 -19.58
N ALA A 123 -12.39 -13.01 -18.95
CA ALA A 123 -12.72 -14.29 -18.34
C ALA A 123 -12.79 -14.08 -16.82
N PRO A 124 -13.98 -14.15 -16.21
CA PRO A 124 -14.13 -14.01 -14.76
C PRO A 124 -13.33 -15.06 -14.01
N LEU A 125 -12.62 -14.64 -12.95
CA LEU A 125 -11.87 -15.54 -12.09
C LEU A 125 -12.81 -16.31 -11.15
N LEU A 126 -12.38 -17.50 -10.75
CA LEU A 126 -13.08 -18.32 -9.76
C LEU A 126 -12.72 -17.88 -8.35
N ASP A 127 -13.61 -18.18 -7.39
CA ASP A 127 -13.26 -18.06 -5.98
C ASP A 127 -12.02 -18.93 -5.67
N GLY A 128 -11.09 -18.41 -4.90
CA GLY A 128 -9.84 -19.09 -4.57
C GLY A 128 -8.77 -19.11 -5.68
N THR A 129 -9.00 -18.49 -6.85
CA THR A 129 -7.98 -18.43 -7.91
C THR A 129 -6.73 -17.70 -7.41
N GLU A 130 -5.55 -18.30 -7.59
CA GLU A 130 -4.28 -17.63 -7.33
C GLU A 130 -4.02 -16.53 -8.35
N VAL A 131 -3.62 -15.36 -7.87
CA VAL A 131 -3.27 -14.21 -8.70
C VAL A 131 -1.98 -13.56 -8.24
N SER A 132 -1.25 -13.00 -9.21
CA SER A 132 -0.10 -12.15 -8.96
C SER A 132 -0.52 -10.69 -8.93
N VAL A 133 -0.48 -10.06 -7.75
CA VAL A 133 -0.77 -8.63 -7.56
C VAL A 133 0.48 -7.81 -7.79
N MET A 134 0.45 -6.90 -8.76
CA MET A 134 1.53 -5.95 -9.05
C MET A 134 1.15 -4.55 -8.59
N PHE A 135 2.16 -3.70 -8.43
CA PHE A 135 2.02 -2.34 -7.91
C PHE A 135 2.57 -1.34 -8.94
N ASP A 136 1.77 -0.36 -9.35
CA ASP A 136 2.18 0.63 -10.36
C ASP A 136 3.41 1.41 -9.86
N ALA A 137 4.51 1.34 -10.60
CA ALA A 137 5.82 1.89 -10.21
C ALA A 137 6.31 1.42 -8.82
N GLY A 138 5.80 0.28 -8.33
CA GLY A 138 6.10 -0.24 -6.99
C GLY A 138 5.36 0.47 -5.85
N ASP A 139 4.40 1.36 -6.13
CA ASP A 139 3.62 2.09 -5.12
C ASP A 139 2.62 1.14 -4.42
N PRO A 140 2.79 0.84 -3.12
CA PRO A 140 1.89 -0.08 -2.39
C PRO A 140 0.42 0.34 -2.44
N ASP A 141 0.15 1.63 -2.64
CA ASP A 141 -1.19 2.21 -2.71
C ASP A 141 -1.87 2.04 -4.09
N ARG A 142 -1.15 1.48 -5.08
CA ARG A 142 -1.65 1.29 -6.46
C ARG A 142 -1.56 -0.17 -6.94
N PRO A 143 -2.19 -1.12 -6.24
CA PRO A 143 -2.19 -2.52 -6.65
C PRO A 143 -3.16 -2.80 -7.81
N TYR A 144 -2.84 -3.82 -8.60
CA TYR A 144 -3.71 -4.44 -9.58
C TYR A 144 -3.35 -5.92 -9.77
N ILE A 145 -4.30 -6.74 -10.20
CA ILE A 145 -4.03 -8.13 -10.57
C ILE A 145 -3.37 -8.12 -11.95
N ALA A 146 -2.12 -8.57 -12.04
CA ALA A 146 -1.39 -8.64 -13.30
C ALA A 146 -1.69 -9.95 -14.06
N HIS A 147 -1.72 -11.08 -13.34
CA HIS A 147 -1.90 -12.41 -13.92
C HIS A 147 -2.67 -13.32 -12.96
N ALA A 148 -3.42 -14.27 -13.52
CA ALA A 148 -3.91 -15.43 -12.78
C ALA A 148 -2.89 -16.58 -12.94
N GLN A 149 -2.76 -17.41 -11.92
CA GLN A 149 -1.82 -18.52 -11.86
C GLN A 149 -2.57 -19.84 -11.60
N HIS A 150 -2.06 -20.93 -12.14
CA HIS A 150 -2.40 -22.27 -11.68
C HIS A 150 -1.52 -22.63 -10.47
N ASP A 151 -2.00 -23.53 -9.62
CA ASP A 151 -1.26 -24.04 -8.47
C ASP A 151 -1.36 -25.57 -8.38
N SER A 152 -0.83 -26.17 -7.32
CA SER A 152 -0.85 -27.63 -7.14
C SER A 152 -2.25 -28.20 -6.89
N GLU A 153 -3.17 -27.41 -6.35
CA GLU A 153 -4.56 -27.81 -6.12
C GLU A 153 -5.41 -27.57 -7.38
N HIS A 154 -5.02 -26.59 -8.19
CA HIS A 154 -5.70 -26.14 -9.40
C HIS A 154 -4.73 -26.15 -10.60
N ALA A 155 -4.33 -27.35 -11.03
CA ALA A 155 -3.36 -27.53 -12.11
C ALA A 155 -3.89 -27.05 -13.48
N ASP A 156 -2.97 -26.69 -14.37
CA ASP A 156 -3.29 -26.29 -15.75
C ASP A 156 -3.96 -27.43 -16.54
N HIS A 157 -4.74 -27.07 -17.55
CA HIS A 157 -5.35 -27.99 -18.49
C HIS A 157 -4.37 -28.51 -19.55
N VAL A 158 -3.28 -27.76 -19.80
CA VAL A 158 -2.20 -28.18 -20.69
C VAL A 158 -1.07 -28.77 -19.85
N THR A 159 -0.81 -30.05 -20.04
CA THR A 159 0.21 -30.85 -19.35
C THR A 159 1.16 -31.51 -20.35
N ASP A 160 2.13 -32.28 -19.87
CA ASP A 160 3.05 -33.04 -20.72
C ASP A 160 2.30 -33.96 -21.71
N ASP A 161 1.18 -34.54 -21.29
CA ASP A 161 0.35 -35.43 -22.13
C ASP A 161 -0.26 -34.73 -23.36
N ASN A 162 -0.34 -33.39 -23.35
CA ASN A 162 -1.04 -32.63 -24.39
C ASN A 162 -0.37 -31.29 -24.74
N HIS A 163 0.95 -31.20 -24.56
CA HIS A 163 1.79 -29.99 -24.63
C HIS A 163 1.77 -29.21 -25.96
N THR A 164 1.14 -29.73 -27.01
CA THR A 164 1.02 -29.08 -28.34
C THR A 164 -0.32 -28.35 -28.53
N ARG A 165 -1.23 -28.43 -27.57
CA ARG A 165 -2.59 -27.89 -27.69
C ARG A 165 -2.67 -26.46 -27.15
N ASN A 166 -3.42 -25.60 -27.86
CA ASN A 166 -3.93 -24.35 -27.30
C ASN A 166 -5.36 -24.61 -26.80
N VAL A 167 -5.63 -24.34 -25.52
CA VAL A 167 -6.92 -24.67 -24.89
C VAL A 167 -7.50 -23.45 -24.21
N LEU A 168 -8.74 -23.11 -24.57
CA LEU A 168 -9.59 -22.21 -23.80
C LEU A 168 -10.78 -23.03 -23.28
N ARG A 169 -10.80 -23.29 -21.97
CA ARG A 169 -11.87 -24.05 -21.31
C ARG A 169 -12.58 -23.14 -20.32
N THR A 170 -13.90 -23.16 -20.33
CA THR A 170 -14.74 -22.42 -19.38
C THR A 170 -15.43 -23.38 -18.40
N PRO A 171 -15.82 -22.92 -17.20
CA PRO A 171 -16.50 -23.76 -16.20
C PRO A 171 -17.96 -24.15 -16.55
N GLY A 172 -18.48 -23.72 -17.71
CA GLY A 172 -19.82 -24.06 -18.15
C GLY A 172 -19.95 -25.56 -18.44
N LYS A 173 -21.05 -26.16 -17.98
CA LYS A 173 -21.46 -27.51 -18.41
C LYS A 173 -21.96 -27.50 -19.85
#